data_AF-A0A538CVI6-F1
#
_entry.id   AF-A0A538CVI6-F1
#
_cell.length_a   1.000
_cell.length_b   1.000
_cell.length_c   1.000
_cell.angle_alpha   90.00
_cell.angle_beta   90.00
_cell.angle_gamma   90.00
#
_symmetry.space_group_name_H-M   'P 1'
#
loop_
_entity.id
_entity.type
_entity.pdbx_description
1 polymer ?
#
loop_
_entity_poly.entity_id
_entity_poly.type
_entity_poly.pdbx_seq_one_letter_code
_entity_poly.pdbx_strand_id
1 'polypeptide(L)' 'MAEPRTLLTDVVFGESPRWHDGRLWFSDWGAREVVAVDLAGRREVIV' A
#
# COMPACT_ATOMS: atom_id res chain seq x y z
N MET A 1 20.34 10.97 7.08
CA MET A 1 19.03 10.27 7.15
C MET A 1 18.38 10.40 5.79
N ALA A 2 17.74 9.36 5.27
CA ALA A 2 17.04 9.46 3.99
C ALA A 2 15.73 10.26 4.18
N GLU A 3 15.39 11.10 3.20
CA GLU A 3 14.09 11.77 3.19
C GLU A 3 12.98 10.78 2.82
N PRO A 4 11.82 10.82 3.50
CA PRO A 4 10.68 9.99 3.12
C PRO A 4 10.16 10.42 1.74
N ARG A 5 9.82 9.45 0.91
CA ARG A 5 9.18 9.65 -0.40
C ARG A 5 7.79 9.03 -0.39
N THR A 6 6.79 9.78 -0.84
CA THR A 6 5.43 9.25 -1.05
C THR A 6 5.44 8.19 -2.15
N LEU A 7 4.93 6.98 -1.85
CA LEU A 7 4.77 5.89 -2.82
C LEU A 7 3.36 5.81 -3.40
N LEU A 8 2.35 6.12 -2.58
CA LEU A 8 0.94 6.00 -2.93
C LEU A 8 0.14 7.09 -2.23
N THR A 9 -0.85 7.63 -2.92
CA THR A 9 -1.86 8.58 -2.41
C THR A 9 -3.23 7.93 -2.43
N ASP A 10 -4.25 8.66 -1.95
CA ASP A 10 -5.66 8.29 -2.09
C ASP A 10 -6.05 6.99 -1.38
N VAL A 11 -5.34 6.65 -0.30
CA VAL A 11 -5.73 5.60 0.65
C VAL A 11 -6.78 6.18 1.59
N VAL A 12 -7.96 5.57 1.66
CA VAL A 12 -9.09 6.09 2.46
C VAL A 12 -8.89 5.74 3.94
N PHE A 13 -8.65 4.46 4.25
CA PHE A 13 -8.33 4.02 5.61
C PHE A 13 -7.43 2.77 5.60
N GLY A 14 -6.12 3.02 5.46
CA GLY A 14 -5.09 1.98 5.33
C GLY A 14 -4.65 1.39 6.67
N GLU A 15 -4.79 0.07 6.81
CA GLU A 15 -4.51 -0.66 8.05
C GLU A 15 -3.74 -1.96 7.82
N SER A 16 -3.17 -2.49 8.91
CA SER A 16 -2.48 -3.79 8.93
C SER A 16 -1.35 -3.93 7.89
N PRO A 17 -0.38 -2.99 7.82
CA PRO A 17 0.70 -3.05 6.85
C PRO A 17 1.56 -4.31 7.04
N ARG A 18 1.86 -5.02 5.95
CA ARG A 18 2.73 -6.20 5.92
C ARG A 18 3.65 -6.11 4.72
N TRP A 19 4.93 -6.37 4.93
CA TRP A 19 5.87 -6.47 3.82
C TRP A 19 5.97 -7.92 3.36
N HIS A 20 5.76 -8.16 2.07
CA HIS A 20 5.83 -9.50 1.48
C HIS A 20 6.14 -9.40 -0.03
N ASP A 21 7.07 -10.24 -0.49
CA ASP A 21 7.46 -10.36 -1.91
C ASP A 21 7.81 -9.00 -2.58
N GLY A 22 8.60 -8.18 -1.88
CA GLY A 22 9.03 -6.87 -2.40
C GLY A 22 7.93 -5.81 -2.48
N ARG A 23 6.77 -6.07 -1.88
CA ARG A 23 5.61 -5.17 -1.85
C ARG A 23 5.15 -4.91 -0.42
N LEU A 24 4.55 -3.74 -0.22
CA LEU A 24 3.77 -3.41 0.96
C LEU A 24 2.32 -3.79 0.71
N TRP A 25 1.79 -4.65 1.57
CA TRP A 25 0.40 -5.08 1.58
C TRP A 25 -0.32 -4.39 2.73
N PHE A 26 -1.56 -3.96 2.51
CA PHE A 26 -2.40 -3.37 3.54
C PHE A 26 -3.89 -3.49 3.16
N SER A 27 -4.77 -3.35 4.15
CA SER A 27 -6.21 -3.26 3.93
C SER A 27 -6.62 -1.80 3.83
N ASP A 28 -7.26 -1.37 2.75
CA ASP A 28 -7.99 -0.10 2.70
C ASP A 28 -9.46 -0.35 3.07
N TRP A 29 -9.79 -0.17 4.34
CA TRP A 29 -11.15 -0.45 4.82
C TRP A 29 -12.19 0.50 4.23
N GLY A 30 -11.80 1.75 3.93
CA GLY A 30 -12.71 2.74 3.36
C GLY A 30 -13.06 2.41 1.90
N ALA A 31 -12.07 1.95 1.13
CA ALA A 31 -12.27 1.48 -0.24
C ALA A 31 -12.83 0.05 -0.32
N ARG A 32 -12.75 -0.72 0.78
CA ARG A 32 -13.05 -2.16 0.85
C ARG A 32 -12.13 -2.99 -0.06
N GLU A 33 -10.84 -2.66 -0.06
CA GLU A 33 -9.81 -3.26 -0.91
C GLU A 33 -8.68 -3.85 -0.07
N VAL A 34 -8.08 -4.95 -0.53
CA VAL A 34 -6.74 -5.35 -0.10
C VAL A 34 -5.77 -4.90 -1.17
N VAL A 35 -4.75 -4.11 -0.80
CA VAL A 35 -3.85 -3.45 -1.74
C VAL A 35 -2.43 -3.92 -1.53
N ALA A 36 -1.73 -4.23 -2.62
CA ALA A 36 -0.28 -4.39 -2.65
C ALA A 36 0.35 -3.25 -3.45
N VAL A 37 1.38 -2.60 -2.90
CA VAL A 37 2.14 -1.54 -3.59
C VAL A 37 3.64 -1.84 -3.59
N ASP A 38 4.28 -1.68 -4.74
CA ASP A 38 5.73 -1.87 -4.87
C ASP A 38 6.53 -0.58 -4.62
N LEU A 39 7.86 -0.69 -4.66
CA LEU A 39 8.76 0.46 -4.48
C LEU A 39 8.67 1.51 -5.61
N ALA A 40 8.08 1.18 -6.76
CA ALA A 40 7.80 2.12 -7.83
C ALA A 40 6.46 2.85 -7.64
N GLY A 41 5.68 2.51 -6.60
CA GLY A 41 4.36 3.08 -6.33
C GLY A 41 3.23 2.43 -7.15
N ARG A 42 3.49 1.27 -7.80
CA ARG A 42 2.45 0.56 -8.55
C ARG A 42 1.54 -0.16 -7.57
N ARG A 43 0.26 0.24 -7.52
CA ARG A 43 -0.78 -0.39 -6.71
C ARG A 43 -1.49 -1.51 -7.47
N GLU A 44 -1.84 -2.57 -6.77
CA GLU A 44 -2.67 -3.67 -7.26
C GLU A 44 -3.70 -4.02 -6.18
N VAL A 45 -4.98 -4.14 -6.58
CA VAL A 45 -6.05 -4.63 -5.71
C VAL A 45 -6.09 -6.15 -5.80
N ILE A 46 -6.04 -6.82 -4.66
CA ILE A 46 -5.99 -8.28 -4.56
C ILE A 46 -7.40 -8.81 -4.28
N VAL A 47 -7.81 -9.82 -5.05
CA VAL A 47 -9.10 -10.55 -4.93
C VAL A 47 -9.04 -11.69 -3.92
#